data_AF-A0A2V7C013-F1
#
_entry.id   AF-A0A2V7C013-F1
#
_cell.length_a   1.000
_cell.length_b   1.000
_cell.length_c   1.000
_cell.angle_alpha   90.00
_cell.angle_beta   90.00
_cell.angle_gamma   90.00
#
_symmetry.space_group_name_H-M   'P 1'
#
loop_
_entity.id
_entity.type
_entity.pdbx_description
1 polymer ?
#
loop_
_entity_poly.entity_id
_entity_poly.type
_entity_poly.pdbx_seq_one_letter_code
_entity_poly.pdbx_strand_id
1 'polypeptide(L)'
;MRLRLISLLGIVGLALGLLVAPVGATTVIDFSTGNAGYGGIVSLFSDGNLSGAGIPVGTVTIVGAPQNNGTYGVSGPANSSYGGFVGSLNFSTGGLAGTNVIGIVGSIVGLDLTTTELLLTGTISSYSSPNASYGLVAAVGLDSKAADLLNAIGLDPATQFEYFAFSISTGFLNLPTAGQGPSTSSAISTDIRNTERVPEPSSLVLVATGIVALGALRRYRRVASA
;
A
#
# COMPACT_ATOMS: atom_id res chain seq x y z
N MET A 1 -45.01 26.50 5.53
CA MET A 1 -43.62 26.53 5.02
C MET A 1 -42.65 25.65 5.80
N ARG A 2 -42.74 25.58 7.14
CA ARG A 2 -41.79 24.84 8.01
C ARG A 2 -41.86 23.30 7.96
N LEU A 3 -43.02 22.70 7.66
CA LEU A 3 -43.15 21.24 7.51
C LEU A 3 -42.40 20.71 6.29
N ARG A 4 -42.37 21.47 5.18
CA ARG A 4 -41.72 21.09 3.92
C ARG A 4 -40.20 20.96 4.06
N LEU A 5 -39.58 21.75 4.94
CA LEU A 5 -38.14 21.72 5.20
C LEU A 5 -37.71 20.43 5.94
N ILE A 6 -38.56 19.94 6.85
CA ILE A 6 -38.30 18.72 7.64
C ILE A 6 -38.45 17.47 6.76
N SER A 7 -39.46 17.45 5.88
CA SER A 7 -39.64 16.41 4.87
C SER A 7 -38.44 16.35 3.92
N LEU A 8 -37.91 17.51 3.50
CA LEU A 8 -36.74 17.60 2.63
C LEU A 8 -35.48 17.04 3.31
N LEU A 9 -35.25 17.38 4.58
CA LEU A 9 -34.10 16.88 5.35
C LEU A 9 -34.14 15.36 5.57
N GLY A 10 -35.33 14.79 5.80
CA GLY A 10 -35.50 13.33 5.91
C GLY A 10 -35.25 12.60 4.59
N ILE A 11 -35.72 13.16 3.47
CA ILE A 11 -35.50 12.60 2.13
C ILE A 11 -34.02 12.68 1.72
N VAL A 12 -33.34 13.79 2.05
CA VAL A 12 -31.89 13.94 1.78
C VAL A 12 -31.07 12.94 2.61
N GLY A 13 -31.41 12.71 3.88
CA GLY A 13 -30.75 11.70 4.70
C GLY A 13 -30.92 10.27 4.18
N LEU A 14 -32.12 9.94 3.67
CA LEU A 14 -32.41 8.63 3.07
C LEU A 14 -31.73 8.45 1.70
N ALA A 15 -31.67 9.51 0.89
CA ALA A 15 -30.99 9.50 -0.41
C ALA A 15 -29.46 9.41 -0.27
N LEU A 16 -28.87 10.02 0.77
CA LEU A 16 -27.45 9.88 1.08
C LEU A 16 -27.11 8.49 1.65
N GLY A 17 -28.05 7.85 2.37
CA GLY A 17 -27.89 6.47 2.84
C GLY A 17 -27.88 5.42 1.72
N LEU A 18 -28.52 5.71 0.58
CA LEU A 18 -28.51 4.84 -0.61
C LEU A 18 -27.22 4.95 -1.44
N LEU A 19 -26.36 5.93 -1.15
CA LEU A 19 -25.01 6.07 -1.72
C LEU A 19 -23.94 5.40 -0.86
N VAL A 20 -24.33 4.68 0.19
CA VAL A 20 -23.40 3.86 0.98
C VAL A 20 -22.93 2.73 0.08
N ALA A 21 -21.74 2.88 -0.47
CA ALA A 21 -21.03 1.80 -1.15
C ALA A 21 -20.92 0.61 -0.18
N PRO A 22 -21.05 -0.63 -0.66
CA PRO A 22 -20.82 -1.81 0.19
C PRO A 22 -19.42 -1.70 0.79
N VAL A 23 -19.33 -1.80 2.12
CA VAL A 23 -18.06 -2.01 2.81
C VAL A 23 -17.64 -3.45 2.47
N GLY A 24 -16.95 -3.60 1.33
CA GLY A 24 -16.21 -4.81 1.02
C GLY A 24 -15.07 -5.01 2.02
N ALA A 25 -14.60 -6.26 2.15
CA ALA A 25 -13.32 -6.48 2.81
C ALA A 25 -12.24 -5.69 2.05
N THR A 26 -11.44 -4.89 2.76
CA THR A 26 -10.33 -4.14 2.18
C THR A 26 -9.38 -5.13 1.49
N THR A 27 -9.10 -4.91 0.21
CA THR A 27 -8.16 -5.79 -0.51
C THR A 27 -6.75 -5.57 0.02
N VAL A 28 -6.05 -6.66 0.34
CA VAL A 28 -4.65 -6.67 0.72
C VAL A 28 -3.85 -7.38 -0.37
N ILE A 29 -2.82 -6.70 -0.88
CA ILE A 29 -1.85 -7.26 -1.82
C ILE A 29 -0.50 -7.22 -1.11
N ASP A 30 0.07 -8.38 -0.86
CA ASP A 30 1.29 -8.56 -0.08
C ASP A 30 2.39 -9.17 -0.94
N PHE A 31 3.43 -8.39 -1.24
CA PHE A 31 4.61 -8.86 -1.96
C PHE A 31 5.72 -9.20 -0.98
N SER A 32 6.21 -10.43 -1.06
CA SER A 32 7.26 -10.90 -0.15
C SER A 32 8.33 -11.70 -0.87
N THR A 33 9.46 -11.90 -0.19
CA THR A 33 10.54 -12.74 -0.70
C THR A 33 10.05 -14.16 -0.99
N GLY A 34 9.15 -14.70 -0.17
CA GLY A 34 8.66 -16.07 -0.30
C GLY A 34 9.82 -17.06 -0.47
N ASN A 35 9.74 -17.87 -1.53
CA ASN A 35 10.77 -18.86 -1.86
C ASN A 35 11.91 -18.31 -2.74
N ALA A 36 12.06 -16.99 -2.91
CA ALA A 36 13.15 -16.41 -3.69
C ALA A 36 14.51 -16.41 -2.96
N GLY A 37 14.47 -16.41 -1.62
CA GLY A 37 15.63 -16.25 -0.74
C GLY A 37 16.36 -14.91 -0.92
N TYR A 38 17.63 -14.85 -0.55
CA TYR A 38 18.37 -13.59 -0.48
C TYR A 38 18.87 -13.11 -1.85
N GLY A 39 19.11 -11.81 -1.99
CA GLY A 39 19.68 -11.24 -3.21
C GLY A 39 19.59 -9.72 -3.29
N GLY A 40 19.84 -9.20 -4.49
CA GLY A 40 19.88 -7.77 -4.75
C GLY A 40 20.98 -7.04 -3.98
N ILE A 41 20.95 -5.71 -4.09
CA ILE A 41 21.89 -4.81 -3.42
C ILE A 41 21.07 -3.79 -2.65
N VAL A 42 21.31 -3.70 -1.34
CA VAL A 42 20.86 -2.60 -0.49
C VAL A 42 22.05 -1.75 -0.15
N SER A 43 21.93 -0.44 -0.36
CA SER A 43 22.98 0.56 -0.16
C SER A 43 22.58 1.53 0.95
N LEU A 44 23.40 1.66 1.98
CA LEU A 44 23.29 2.67 3.04
C LEU A 44 24.25 3.81 2.75
N PHE A 45 23.72 5.03 2.68
CA PHE A 45 24.47 6.25 2.40
C PHE A 45 24.85 6.98 3.69
N SER A 46 25.81 7.90 3.59
CA SER A 46 26.36 8.62 4.75
C SER A 46 25.36 9.58 5.41
N ASP A 47 24.30 9.95 4.69
CA ASP A 47 23.18 10.74 5.20
C ASP A 47 22.08 9.88 5.85
N GLY A 48 22.30 8.56 5.95
CA GLY A 48 21.36 7.60 6.55
C GLY A 48 20.27 7.11 5.61
N ASN A 49 20.20 7.62 4.37
CA ASN A 49 19.26 7.15 3.36
C ASN A 49 19.67 5.78 2.80
N LEU A 50 18.68 5.06 2.28
CA LEU A 50 18.81 3.72 1.75
C LEU A 50 18.34 3.66 0.29
N SER A 51 19.02 2.87 -0.53
CA SER A 51 18.48 2.40 -1.81
C SER A 51 18.55 0.88 -1.91
N GLY A 52 17.68 0.32 -2.73
CA GLY A 52 17.67 -1.09 -3.07
C GLY A 52 17.52 -1.31 -4.56
N ALA A 53 18.27 -2.26 -5.09
CA ALA A 53 18.20 -2.64 -6.49
C ALA A 53 18.19 -4.17 -6.67
N GLY A 54 17.31 -4.66 -7.55
CA GLY A 54 17.27 -6.07 -7.93
C GLY A 54 16.91 -7.02 -6.78
N ILE A 55 16.12 -6.56 -5.81
CA ILE A 55 15.81 -7.34 -4.62
C ILE A 55 14.76 -8.41 -4.98
N PRO A 56 15.00 -9.71 -4.70
CA PRO A 56 14.10 -10.77 -5.11
C PRO A 56 12.74 -10.73 -4.38
N VAL A 57 11.66 -10.83 -5.15
CA VAL A 57 10.27 -10.98 -4.70
C VAL A 57 9.73 -12.26 -5.30
N GLY A 58 9.52 -13.28 -4.47
CA GLY A 58 9.13 -14.61 -4.94
C GLY A 58 7.62 -14.83 -4.97
N THR A 59 6.87 -14.13 -4.12
CA THR A 59 5.44 -14.38 -3.96
C THR A 59 4.63 -13.10 -3.83
N VAL A 60 3.40 -13.17 -4.31
CA VAL A 60 2.34 -12.21 -4.02
C VAL A 60 1.16 -12.94 -3.37
N THR A 61 0.67 -12.43 -2.26
CA THR A 61 -0.52 -12.94 -1.57
C THR A 61 -1.63 -11.91 -1.65
N ILE A 62 -2.81 -12.34 -2.08
CA ILE A 62 -3.97 -11.50 -2.33
C ILE A 62 -5.13 -11.98 -1.48
N VAL A 63 -5.67 -11.09 -0.66
CA VAL A 63 -6.77 -11.37 0.28
C VAL A 63 -7.80 -10.24 0.23
N GLY A 64 -9.09 -10.58 0.28
CA GLY A 64 -10.18 -9.61 0.27
C GLY A 64 -10.57 -9.09 -1.12
N ALA A 65 -9.90 -9.54 -2.18
CA ALA A 65 -10.25 -9.15 -3.54
C ALA A 65 -11.57 -9.81 -4.01
N PRO A 66 -12.30 -9.20 -4.96
CA PRO A 66 -13.49 -9.81 -5.55
C PRO A 66 -13.23 -11.16 -6.24
N GLN A 67 -12.05 -11.33 -6.83
CA GLN A 67 -11.65 -12.54 -7.55
C GLN A 67 -10.21 -12.93 -7.22
N ASN A 68 -9.89 -14.21 -7.46
CA ASN A 68 -8.51 -14.71 -7.49
C ASN A 68 -7.68 -14.43 -6.22
N ASN A 69 -8.31 -14.51 -5.04
CA ASN A 69 -7.59 -14.56 -3.77
C ASN A 69 -6.69 -15.80 -3.71
N GLY A 70 -5.50 -15.65 -3.14
CA GLY A 70 -4.51 -16.73 -3.03
C GLY A 70 -3.08 -16.23 -2.99
N THR A 71 -2.13 -17.16 -3.01
CA THR A 71 -0.71 -16.87 -3.11
C THR A 71 -0.19 -17.36 -4.46
N TYR A 72 0.49 -16.47 -5.18
CA TYR A 72 1.02 -16.72 -6.52
C TYR A 72 2.52 -16.46 -6.57
N GLY A 73 3.21 -17.16 -7.46
CA GLY A 73 4.62 -16.91 -7.76
C GLY A 73 4.79 -15.65 -8.62
N VAL A 74 5.82 -14.87 -8.32
CA VAL A 74 6.19 -13.69 -9.10
C VAL A 74 7.46 -14.00 -9.89
N SER A 75 7.39 -13.93 -11.22
CA SER A 75 8.53 -14.08 -12.12
C SER A 75 9.03 -12.72 -12.59
N GLY A 76 10.32 -12.56 -12.87
CA GLY A 76 10.87 -11.24 -13.21
C GLY A 76 12.38 -11.22 -13.36
N PRO A 77 13.02 -10.05 -13.42
CA PRO A 77 14.44 -9.96 -13.77
C PRO A 77 15.42 -10.21 -12.60
N ALA A 78 14.94 -10.37 -11.36
CA ALA A 78 15.82 -10.56 -10.21
C ALA A 78 16.29 -12.02 -10.09
N ASN A 79 17.54 -12.20 -9.66
CA ASN A 79 18.11 -13.53 -9.41
C ASN A 79 17.65 -14.07 -8.05
N SER A 80 17.03 -15.25 -8.04
CA SER A 80 16.79 -15.97 -6.78
C SER A 80 18.05 -16.70 -6.31
N SER A 81 18.29 -16.72 -4.99
CA SER A 81 19.36 -17.54 -4.38
C SER A 81 19.17 -19.06 -4.57
N TYR A 82 17.96 -19.51 -4.86
CA TYR A 82 17.65 -20.93 -5.09
C TYR A 82 17.55 -21.29 -6.59
N GLY A 83 17.91 -20.34 -7.47
CA GLY A 83 17.86 -20.49 -8.93
C GLY A 83 16.57 -19.96 -9.54
N GLY A 84 16.66 -19.54 -10.81
CA GLY A 84 15.54 -18.94 -11.55
C GLY A 84 15.42 -17.42 -11.37
N PHE A 85 14.38 -16.89 -12.00
CA PHE A 85 14.14 -15.47 -12.23
C PHE A 85 12.81 -15.05 -11.60
N VAL A 86 12.87 -14.15 -10.62
CA VAL A 86 11.73 -13.73 -9.79
C VAL A 86 11.51 -12.23 -9.87
N GLY A 87 10.41 -11.75 -9.27
CA GLY A 87 10.10 -10.32 -9.21
C GLY A 87 11.26 -9.49 -8.66
N SER A 88 11.44 -8.29 -9.21
CA SER A 88 12.52 -7.39 -8.85
C SER A 88 11.99 -6.14 -8.17
N LEU A 89 12.27 -6.01 -6.88
CA LEU A 89 12.01 -4.81 -6.09
C LEU A 89 13.20 -3.84 -6.20
N ASN A 90 12.87 -2.57 -6.43
CA ASN A 90 13.80 -1.44 -6.36
C ASN A 90 13.20 -0.34 -5.51
N PHE A 91 14.01 0.38 -4.73
CA PHE A 91 13.54 1.52 -3.94
C PHE A 91 14.65 2.55 -3.68
N SER A 92 14.27 3.76 -3.32
CA SER A 92 15.15 4.80 -2.81
C SER A 92 14.41 5.70 -1.83
N THR A 93 15.05 6.05 -0.71
CA THR A 93 14.46 6.84 0.38
C THR A 93 14.83 8.32 0.37
N GLY A 94 15.32 8.85 -0.76
CA GLY A 94 15.64 10.27 -0.86
C GLY A 94 17.13 10.60 -0.66
N GLY A 95 17.44 11.90 -0.65
CA GLY A 95 18.80 12.39 -0.35
C GLY A 95 19.85 11.84 -1.31
N LEU A 96 20.96 11.32 -0.76
CA LEU A 96 22.04 10.69 -1.53
C LEU A 96 21.61 9.39 -2.21
N ALA A 97 20.53 8.75 -1.76
CA ALA A 97 19.98 7.56 -2.39
C ALA A 97 19.19 7.85 -3.68
N GLY A 98 18.84 9.13 -3.96
CA GLY A 98 18.09 9.55 -5.13
C GLY A 98 16.68 10.04 -4.82
N THR A 99 15.73 9.86 -5.74
CA THR A 99 14.33 10.28 -5.57
C THR A 99 13.55 9.24 -4.76
N ASN A 100 12.66 9.70 -3.88
CA ASN A 100 11.76 8.82 -3.11
C ASN A 100 10.86 7.97 -4.01
N VAL A 101 11.21 6.70 -4.21
CA VAL A 101 10.48 5.79 -5.08
C VAL A 101 10.52 4.36 -4.54
N ILE A 102 9.51 3.58 -4.89
CA ILE A 102 9.47 2.13 -4.75
C ILE A 102 8.82 1.53 -6.00
N GLY A 103 9.33 0.40 -6.47
CA GLY A 103 8.71 -0.30 -7.58
C GLY A 103 9.07 -1.78 -7.64
N ILE A 104 8.11 -2.59 -8.09
CA ILE A 104 8.27 -4.02 -8.31
C ILE A 104 8.03 -4.31 -9.78
N VAL A 105 9.03 -4.89 -10.43
CA VAL A 105 8.93 -5.36 -11.82
C VAL A 105 8.77 -6.88 -11.81
N GLY A 106 7.75 -7.39 -12.49
CA GLY A 106 7.52 -8.83 -12.58
C GLY A 106 6.29 -9.20 -13.41
N SER A 107 5.95 -10.48 -13.36
CA SER A 107 4.82 -11.13 -14.03
C SER A 107 4.25 -12.18 -13.07
N ILE A 108 2.95 -12.47 -13.17
CA ILE A 108 2.24 -13.40 -12.29
C ILE A 108 1.43 -14.34 -13.19
N VAL A 109 2.08 -15.40 -13.67
CA VAL A 109 1.47 -16.36 -14.62
C VAL A 109 0.21 -17.02 -14.05
N GLY A 110 0.14 -17.25 -12.74
CA GLY A 110 -1.05 -17.81 -12.09
C GLY A 110 -2.28 -16.89 -12.08
N LEU A 111 -2.13 -15.64 -12.53
CA LEU A 111 -3.19 -14.66 -12.73
C LEU A 111 -3.30 -14.24 -14.22
N ASP A 112 -2.69 -15.01 -15.13
CA ASP A 112 -2.60 -14.72 -16.56
C ASP A 112 -1.80 -13.43 -16.92
N LEU A 113 -1.02 -12.89 -15.98
CA LEU A 113 -0.06 -11.82 -16.25
C LEU A 113 1.25 -12.44 -16.76
N THR A 114 1.33 -12.73 -18.05
CA THR A 114 2.48 -13.43 -18.65
C THR A 114 3.61 -12.51 -19.11
N THR A 115 3.36 -11.20 -19.18
CA THR A 115 4.35 -10.20 -19.62
C THR A 115 4.92 -9.48 -18.40
N THR A 116 6.23 -9.29 -18.36
CA THR A 116 6.89 -8.53 -17.29
C THR A 116 6.50 -7.07 -17.36
N GLU A 117 5.99 -6.53 -16.25
CA GLU A 117 5.52 -5.15 -16.11
C GLU A 117 5.81 -4.59 -14.69
N LEU A 118 5.44 -3.32 -14.45
CA LEU A 118 5.49 -2.71 -13.12
C LEU A 118 4.26 -3.11 -12.31
N LEU A 119 4.38 -4.16 -11.52
CA LEU A 119 3.32 -4.65 -10.62
C LEU A 119 3.01 -3.65 -9.49
N LEU A 120 3.99 -2.85 -9.10
CA LEU A 120 3.88 -1.80 -8.08
C LEU A 120 4.74 -0.60 -8.51
N THR A 121 4.18 0.60 -8.41
CA THR A 121 4.92 1.87 -8.47
C THR A 121 4.43 2.81 -7.38
N GLY A 122 5.33 3.42 -6.61
CA GLY A 122 4.94 4.29 -5.51
C GLY A 122 6.03 5.26 -5.08
N THR A 123 5.69 6.11 -4.14
CA THR A 123 6.62 7.07 -3.52
C THR A 123 6.73 6.81 -2.03
N ILE A 124 7.92 6.97 -1.46
CA ILE A 124 8.15 6.85 -0.01
C ILE A 124 7.89 8.20 0.64
N SER A 125 6.87 8.28 1.48
CA SER A 125 6.51 9.51 2.19
C SER A 125 7.22 9.63 3.54
N SER A 126 7.40 8.51 4.24
CA SER A 126 8.25 8.42 5.41
C SER A 126 8.75 6.98 5.61
N TYR A 127 9.87 6.85 6.32
CA TYR A 127 10.42 5.56 6.70
C TYR A 127 11.11 5.66 8.04
N SER A 128 11.19 4.54 8.75
CA SER A 128 12.03 4.43 9.93
C SER A 128 13.16 3.42 9.69
N SER A 129 14.28 3.69 10.32
CA SER A 129 15.46 2.82 10.23
C SER A 129 16.21 2.84 11.57
N PRO A 130 15.54 2.41 12.67
CA PRO A 130 16.09 2.51 14.02
C PRO A 130 17.42 1.73 14.16
N ASN A 131 17.64 0.73 13.29
CA ASN A 131 18.94 0.09 13.12
C ASN A 131 19.28 0.00 11.63
N ALA A 132 19.69 1.12 11.01
CA ALA A 132 20.09 1.18 9.59
C ALA A 132 21.12 0.11 9.18
N SER A 133 21.86 -0.42 10.16
CA SER A 133 22.79 -1.53 9.99
C SER A 133 22.15 -2.89 9.65
N TYR A 134 20.84 -3.04 9.78
CA TYR A 134 20.11 -4.29 9.48
C TYR A 134 19.00 -4.11 8.43
N GLY A 135 18.91 -2.93 7.80
CA GLY A 135 17.98 -2.64 6.72
C GLY A 135 16.90 -1.61 7.07
N LEU A 136 15.83 -1.61 6.28
CA LEU A 136 14.72 -0.65 6.39
C LEU A 136 13.60 -1.26 7.24
N VAL A 137 13.09 -0.50 8.21
CA VAL A 137 12.02 -0.97 9.11
C VAL A 137 10.83 0.00 9.01
N ALA A 138 9.81 -0.38 8.26
CA ALA A 138 8.57 0.36 8.07
C ALA A 138 8.74 1.67 7.28
N ALA A 139 8.66 1.57 5.95
CA ALA A 139 8.25 2.70 5.11
C ALA A 139 6.73 2.70 4.88
N VAL A 140 6.21 3.89 4.63
CA VAL A 140 4.83 4.15 4.21
C VAL A 140 4.81 5.07 2.99
N GLY A 141 3.76 4.96 2.21
CA GLY A 141 3.57 5.80 1.05
C GLY A 141 2.46 5.32 0.13
N LEU A 142 2.07 6.19 -0.80
CA LEU A 142 1.07 5.88 -1.81
C LEU A 142 1.70 5.07 -2.93
N ASP A 143 0.91 4.13 -3.46
CA ASP A 143 1.30 3.35 -4.61
C ASP A 143 0.13 3.05 -5.54
N SER A 144 0.49 2.74 -6.78
CA SER A 144 -0.40 2.24 -7.82
C SER A 144 0.04 0.84 -8.22
N LYS A 145 -0.93 0.01 -8.58
CA LYS A 145 -0.71 -1.33 -9.09
C LYS A 145 -0.83 -1.35 -10.61
N ALA A 146 -0.25 -2.37 -11.25
CA ALA A 146 -0.51 -2.66 -12.65
C ALA A 146 -2.02 -2.80 -12.91
N ALA A 147 -2.51 -2.20 -14.01
CA ALA A 147 -3.92 -2.31 -14.38
C ALA A 147 -4.32 -3.77 -14.63
N ASP A 148 -3.44 -4.55 -15.23
CA ASP A 148 -3.66 -5.98 -15.51
C ASP A 148 -3.78 -6.78 -14.21
N LEU A 149 -2.98 -6.44 -13.17
CA LEU A 149 -3.10 -7.05 -11.84
C LEU A 149 -4.44 -6.72 -11.20
N LEU A 150 -4.87 -5.45 -11.23
CA LEU A 150 -6.15 -5.03 -10.64
C LEU A 150 -7.34 -5.67 -11.36
N ASN A 151 -7.29 -5.71 -12.70
CA ASN A 151 -8.31 -6.38 -13.51
C ASN A 151 -8.38 -7.89 -13.18
N ALA A 152 -7.22 -8.56 -13.06
CA ALA A 152 -7.16 -9.99 -12.77
C ALA A 152 -7.78 -10.35 -11.41
N ILE A 153 -7.77 -9.44 -10.44
CA ILE A 153 -8.39 -9.66 -9.12
C ILE A 153 -9.79 -9.03 -8.99
N GLY A 154 -10.31 -8.46 -10.08
CA GLY A 154 -11.65 -7.89 -10.17
C GLY A 154 -11.80 -6.51 -9.52
N LEU A 155 -10.72 -5.75 -9.39
CA LEU A 155 -10.73 -4.36 -8.92
C LEU A 155 -10.68 -3.35 -10.07
N ASP A 156 -11.16 -2.13 -9.79
CA ASP A 156 -11.01 -0.99 -10.69
C ASP A 156 -9.52 -0.60 -10.80
N PRO A 157 -8.95 -0.43 -12.00
CA PRO A 157 -7.60 0.08 -12.19
C PRO A 157 -7.31 1.43 -11.52
N ALA A 158 -8.34 2.22 -11.19
CA ALA A 158 -8.22 3.47 -10.45
C ALA A 158 -8.14 3.29 -8.92
N THR A 159 -8.28 2.07 -8.40
CA THR A 159 -8.18 1.79 -6.96
C THR A 159 -6.79 2.18 -6.44
N GLN A 160 -6.78 3.03 -5.41
CA GLN A 160 -5.55 3.48 -4.77
C GLN A 160 -5.14 2.55 -3.63
N PHE A 161 -3.84 2.33 -3.52
CA PHE A 161 -3.24 1.57 -2.44
C PHE A 161 -2.29 2.45 -1.64
N GLU A 162 -2.13 2.07 -0.38
CA GLU A 162 -1.07 2.59 0.48
C GLU A 162 -0.37 1.38 1.07
N TYR A 163 0.97 1.36 1.00
CA TYR A 163 1.74 0.36 1.73
C TYR A 163 1.97 0.83 3.16
N PHE A 164 1.79 -0.11 4.07
CA PHE A 164 2.14 0.03 5.47
C PHE A 164 3.11 -1.08 5.84
N ALA A 165 4.19 -0.70 6.55
CA ALA A 165 5.19 -1.64 7.06
C ALA A 165 6.05 -2.35 6.00
N PHE A 166 6.47 -1.63 4.94
CA PHE A 166 7.57 -2.11 4.09
C PHE A 166 8.79 -2.38 4.97
N SER A 167 9.28 -3.62 4.96
CA SER A 167 10.48 -4.00 5.70
C SER A 167 11.46 -4.75 4.80
N ILE A 168 12.74 -4.47 5.02
CA ILE A 168 13.84 -5.21 4.44
C ILE A 168 14.82 -5.54 5.55
N SER A 169 15.10 -6.82 5.71
CA SER A 169 16.23 -7.29 6.50
C SER A 169 17.45 -7.47 5.60
N THR A 170 18.59 -6.95 6.00
CA THR A 170 19.87 -7.14 5.32
C THR A 170 20.89 -7.81 6.23
N GLY A 171 22.01 -8.26 5.66
CA GLY A 171 23.23 -8.44 6.44
C GLY A 171 23.73 -7.11 7.02
N PHE A 172 24.86 -7.13 7.73
CA PHE A 172 25.38 -5.94 8.41
C PHE A 172 25.80 -4.81 7.45
N LEU A 173 25.19 -3.64 7.59
CA LEU A 173 25.54 -2.39 6.89
C LEU A 173 26.27 -1.46 7.87
N ASN A 174 27.56 -1.21 7.64
CA ASN A 174 28.29 -0.17 8.35
C ASN A 174 27.83 1.20 7.89
N LEU A 175 27.64 2.18 8.77
CA LEU A 175 27.39 3.54 8.31
C LEU A 175 28.66 4.06 7.60
N PRO A 176 28.60 4.41 6.30
CA PRO A 176 29.80 4.84 5.58
C PRO A 176 30.27 6.18 6.10
N THR A 177 31.60 6.38 6.13
CA THR A 177 32.20 7.68 6.47
C THR A 177 31.96 8.68 5.34
N ALA A 178 31.71 9.95 5.68
CA ALA A 178 31.52 11.01 4.68
C ALA A 178 32.70 11.06 3.69
N GLY A 179 32.40 11.02 2.38
CA GLY A 179 33.40 10.98 1.30
C GLY A 179 33.77 9.57 0.83
N GLN A 180 33.24 8.51 1.45
CA GLN A 180 33.29 7.15 0.92
C GLN A 180 31.98 6.77 0.22
N GLY A 181 32.04 5.79 -0.68
CA GLY A 181 30.84 5.23 -1.33
C GLY A 181 29.89 4.55 -0.32
N PRO A 182 28.65 4.22 -0.74
CA PRO A 182 27.68 3.60 0.16
C PRO A 182 28.16 2.23 0.63
N SER A 183 27.80 1.88 1.86
CA SER A 183 27.94 0.50 2.35
C SER A 183 26.87 -0.36 1.71
N THR A 184 27.25 -1.55 1.25
CA THR A 184 26.33 -2.44 0.52
C THR A 184 26.19 -3.79 1.21
N SER A 185 24.99 -4.37 1.11
CA SER A 185 24.66 -5.70 1.62
C SER A 185 23.51 -6.28 0.81
N SER A 186 23.35 -7.61 0.84
CA SER A 186 22.20 -8.25 0.20
C SER A 186 20.96 -8.20 1.10
N ALA A 187 19.79 -8.11 0.48
CA ALA A 187 18.53 -8.28 1.18
C ALA A 187 18.33 -9.77 1.48
N ILE A 188 17.97 -10.08 2.73
CA ILE A 188 17.71 -11.44 3.23
C ILE A 188 16.21 -11.74 3.17
N SER A 189 15.39 -10.78 3.59
CA SER A 189 13.93 -10.87 3.55
C SER A 189 13.31 -9.51 3.27
N THR A 190 12.19 -9.53 2.56
CA THR A 190 11.38 -8.40 2.14
C THR A 190 9.91 -8.74 2.35
N ASP A 191 9.19 -7.77 2.90
CA ASP A 191 7.76 -7.87 3.15
C ASP A 191 7.14 -6.50 2.85
N ILE A 192 6.16 -6.47 1.94
CA ILE A 192 5.46 -5.27 1.50
C ILE A 192 3.96 -5.55 1.51
N ARG A 193 3.31 -5.08 2.57
CA ARG A 193 1.87 -5.15 2.69
C ARG A 193 1.22 -3.88 2.16
N ASN A 194 0.47 -4.00 1.06
CA ASN A 194 -0.39 -2.94 0.54
C ASN A 194 -1.84 -3.20 0.94
N THR A 195 -2.46 -2.20 1.55
CA THR A 195 -3.89 -2.21 1.84
C THR A 195 -4.56 -1.21 0.92
N GLU A 196 -5.70 -1.60 0.35
CA GLU A 196 -6.57 -0.69 -0.37
C GLU A 196 -6.89 0.53 0.52
N ARG A 197 -6.67 1.72 -0.04
CA ARG A 197 -6.90 2.96 0.70
C ARG A 197 -8.40 3.21 0.76
N VAL A 198 -9.02 2.83 1.88
CA VAL A 198 -10.43 3.09 2.13
C VAL A 198 -10.62 4.59 2.42
N PRO A 199 -11.29 5.37 1.55
CA PRO A 199 -11.66 6.75 1.89
C PRO A 199 -12.52 6.72 3.17
N GLU A 200 -12.36 7.72 4.04
CA GLU A 200 -13.04 7.79 5.34
C GLU A 200 -14.49 7.29 5.25
N PRO A 201 -14.90 6.32 6.08
CA PRO A 201 -16.21 5.70 5.94
C PRO A 201 -17.31 6.76 5.93
N SER A 202 -18.21 6.70 4.95
CA SER A 202 -19.39 7.58 4.87
C SER A 202 -20.28 7.46 6.12
N SER A 203 -20.06 6.44 6.95
CA SER A 203 -20.66 6.31 8.28
C SER A 203 -20.27 7.44 9.24
N LEU A 204 -19.09 8.05 9.14
CA LEU A 204 -18.74 9.25 9.93
C LEU A 204 -19.60 10.44 9.53
N VAL A 205 -19.85 10.61 8.23
CA VAL A 205 -20.76 11.63 7.71
C VAL A 205 -22.20 11.33 8.17
N LEU A 206 -22.62 10.06 8.14
CA LEU A 206 -23.94 9.64 8.62
C LEU A 206 -24.11 9.86 10.13
N VAL A 207 -23.09 9.56 10.93
CA VAL A 207 -23.10 9.81 12.38
C VAL A 207 -23.13 11.31 12.66
N ALA A 208 -22.29 12.10 11.98
CA ALA A 208 -22.26 13.56 12.14
C ALA A 208 -23.61 14.19 11.75
N THR A 209 -24.18 13.79 10.61
CA THR A 209 -25.50 14.26 10.18
C THR A 209 -26.62 13.79 11.11
N GLY A 210 -26.56 12.58 11.64
CA GLY A 210 -27.49 12.06 12.64
C GLY A 210 -27.47 12.87 13.94
N ILE A 211 -26.29 13.24 14.44
CA ILE A 211 -26.12 14.08 15.64
C ILE A 211 -26.72 15.48 15.42
N VAL A 212 -26.46 16.09 14.25
CA VAL A 212 -27.02 17.40 13.89
C VAL A 212 -28.55 17.35 13.79
N ALA A 213 -29.11 16.31 13.18
CA ALA A 213 -30.56 16.11 13.07
C ALA A 213 -31.23 15.95 14.46
N LEU A 214 -30.62 15.16 15.35
CA LEU A 214 -31.09 15.00 16.73
C LEU A 214 -31.01 16.31 17.53
N GLY A 215 -29.95 17.09 17.35
CA GLY A 215 -29.80 18.43 17.94
C GLY A 215 -30.89 19.41 17.49
N ALA A 216 -31.20 19.42 16.18
CA ALA A 216 -32.26 20.26 15.61
C ALA A 216 -33.65 19.86 16.14
N LEU A 217 -33.94 18.55 16.24
CA LEU A 217 -35.19 18.03 16.81
C LEU A 217 -35.37 18.41 18.29
N ARG A 218 -34.29 18.35 19.09
CA ARG A 218 -34.32 18.72 20.51
C ARG A 218 -34.58 20.22 20.70
N ARG A 219 -34.02 21.06 19.83
CA ARG A 219 -34.25 22.52 19.85
C ARG A 219 -35.67 22.86 19.44
N TYR A 220 -36.23 22.17 18.44
CA TYR A 220 -37.62 22.34 18.01
C TYR A 220 -38.61 22.02 19.13
N ARG A 221 -38.42 20.91 19.85
CA ARG A 221 -39.28 20.53 20.98
C ARG A 221 -39.30 21.58 22.09
N ARG A 222 -38.16 22.20 22.43
CA ARG A 222 -38.11 23.27 23.44
C ARG A 222 -38.88 24.52 23.03
N VAL A 223 -38.80 24.91 21.76
CA VAL A 223 -39.49 26.11 21.24
C VAL A 223 -40.99 25.88 21.08
N ALA A 224 -41.44 24.64 20.83
CA ALA A 224 -42.86 24.30 20.72
C ALA A 224 -43.56 24.07 22.07
N SER A 225 -42.80 23.98 23.18
CA SER A 225 -43.32 23.76 24.54
C SER A 225 -43.35 25.04 25.40
N ALA A 226 -42.97 26.18 24.81
CA ALA A 226 -42.98 27.50 25.41
C ALA A 226 -44.00 28.38 24.68
#